data_AF-A0A956BQP1-F1
#
_entry.id   AF-A0A956BQP1-F1
#
_cell.length_a   1.000
_cell.length_b   1.000
_cell.length_c   1.000
_cell.angle_alpha   90.00
_cell.angle_beta   90.00
_cell.angle_gamma   90.00
#
_symmetry.space_group_name_H-M   'P 1'
#
loop_
_entity.id
_entity.type
_entity.pdbx_description
1 polymer ?
#
loop_
_entity_poly.entity_id
_entity_poly.type
_entity_poly.pdbx_seq_one_letter_code
_entity_poly.pdbx_strand_id
1 'polypeptide(L)'
;VAFGVDPVTGRSDRRVVTAVGGQPDRLVSGEADGSRWLLDEHGGVLEAAVEGDADLSRSQLRELVALGARLEEVFGGPQDVEWAVVDGELVLLQSRPVTTVVRGVPSGPVYGPGPVAETFPEPLSTLEVDLWVPPLRHGAIEALRISGAVSERTLAERELVVVVDGRVAMDLEITGEASAAEG
;
A
#
# COMPACT_ATOMS: atom_id res chain seq x y z
N VAL A 1 -1.29 -7.97 -17.09
CA VAL A 1 -0.29 -8.33 -16.05
C VAL A 1 -1.00 -8.53 -14.72
N ALA A 2 -0.55 -9.45 -13.87
CA ALA A 2 -1.10 -9.67 -12.54
C ALA A 2 0.02 -9.79 -11.50
N PHE A 3 -0.16 -9.18 -10.34
CA PHE A 3 0.83 -9.18 -9.26
C PHE A 3 0.29 -9.90 -8.02
N GLY A 4 1.11 -10.79 -7.44
CA GLY A 4 0.84 -11.48 -6.18
C GLY A 4 0.80 -10.57 -4.94
N VAL A 5 1.24 -9.32 -5.07
CA VAL A 5 1.18 -8.26 -4.03
C VAL A 5 0.95 -6.93 -4.73
N ASP A 6 0.66 -5.86 -3.98
CA ASP A 6 0.68 -4.51 -4.53
C ASP A 6 2.13 -4.12 -4.91
N PRO A 7 2.45 -3.90 -6.19
CA PRO A 7 3.82 -3.59 -6.61
C PRO A 7 4.27 -2.17 -6.21
N VAL A 8 3.33 -1.28 -5.86
CA VAL A 8 3.60 0.10 -5.45
C VAL A 8 3.79 0.18 -3.94
N THR A 9 2.86 -0.38 -3.17
CA THR A 9 2.86 -0.25 -1.71
C THR A 9 3.55 -1.41 -0.99
N GLY A 10 3.77 -2.55 -1.67
CA GLY A 10 4.28 -3.78 -1.06
C GLY A 10 3.24 -4.50 -0.18
N ARG A 11 1.97 -4.10 -0.24
CA ARG A 11 0.89 -4.68 0.56
C ARG A 11 0.56 -6.10 0.11
N SER A 12 0.50 -7.02 1.07
CA SER A 12 0.27 -8.45 0.80
C SER A 12 -1.21 -8.87 0.85
N ASP A 13 -2.10 -8.01 1.33
CA ASP A 13 -3.56 -8.26 1.41
C ASP A 13 -4.30 -8.02 0.09
N ARG A 14 -3.59 -7.61 -0.95
CA ARG A 14 -4.19 -7.20 -2.23
C ARG A 14 -3.42 -7.73 -3.42
N ARG A 15 -4.12 -7.92 -4.54
CA ARG A 15 -3.58 -8.32 -5.84
C ARG A 15 -3.93 -7.25 -6.85
N VAL A 16 -3.00 -6.92 -7.74
CA VAL A 16 -3.24 -5.96 -8.81
C VAL A 16 -3.31 -6.71 -10.12
N VAL A 17 -4.42 -6.55 -10.84
CA VAL A 17 -4.59 -7.09 -12.19
C VAL A 17 -4.76 -5.92 -13.15
N THR A 18 -4.03 -5.94 -14.25
CA THR A 18 -4.19 -5.02 -15.36
C THR A 18 -4.43 -5.79 -16.65
N ALA A 19 -5.35 -5.30 -17.47
CA ALA A 19 -5.67 -5.84 -18.78
C ALA A 19 -5.78 -4.71 -19.79
N VAL A 20 -5.42 -4.99 -21.03
CA VAL A 20 -5.56 -4.07 -22.15
C VAL A 20 -6.29 -4.82 -23.26
N GLY A 21 -7.20 -4.14 -23.94
CA GLY A 21 -8.01 -4.72 -24.99
C GLY A 21 -7.30 -4.61 -26.32
N GLY A 22 -7.19 -5.72 -27.07
CA GLY A 22 -6.75 -5.70 -28.47
C GLY A 22 -5.64 -6.69 -28.82
N GLN A 23 -5.26 -6.66 -30.09
CA GLN A 23 -4.18 -7.48 -30.66
C GLN A 23 -2.79 -7.00 -30.16
N PRO A 24 -1.77 -7.89 -30.14
CA PRO A 24 -0.41 -7.58 -29.67
C PRO A 24 0.20 -6.29 -30.23
N ASP A 25 -0.17 -5.90 -31.47
CA ASP A 25 0.37 -4.73 -32.16
C ASP A 25 -0.03 -3.38 -31.54
N ARG A 26 -1.17 -3.30 -30.83
CA ARG A 26 -1.64 -2.07 -30.16
C ARG A 26 -0.97 -1.81 -28.81
N LEU A 27 -0.32 -2.82 -28.22
CA LEU A 27 0.40 -2.68 -26.97
C LEU A 27 1.70 -1.87 -27.12
N VAL A 28 2.28 -1.88 -28.33
CA VAL A 28 3.60 -1.30 -28.63
C VAL A 28 3.59 0.22 -28.79
N SER A 29 2.41 0.85 -28.99
CA SER A 29 2.31 2.30 -29.17
C SER A 29 2.28 3.12 -27.87
N GLY A 30 2.13 2.47 -26.70
CA GLY A 30 2.08 3.15 -25.40
C GLY A 30 0.82 3.98 -25.14
N GLU A 31 -0.23 3.84 -25.97
CA GLU A 31 -1.47 4.65 -25.92
C GLU A 31 -2.70 3.87 -25.40
N ALA A 32 -2.54 2.65 -24.90
CA ALA A 32 -3.67 1.88 -24.41
C ALA A 32 -3.91 2.13 -22.91
N ASP A 33 -4.93 2.94 -22.59
CA ASP A 33 -5.51 2.97 -21.26
C ASP A 33 -6.14 1.59 -20.98
N GLY A 34 -5.54 0.87 -20.03
CA GLY A 34 -5.94 -0.50 -19.68
C GLY A 34 -6.84 -0.54 -18.45
N SER A 35 -7.72 -1.52 -18.40
CA SER A 35 -8.48 -1.83 -17.19
C SER A 35 -7.56 -2.27 -16.05
N ARG A 36 -7.85 -1.82 -14.84
CA ARG A 36 -7.15 -2.18 -13.61
C ARG A 36 -8.14 -2.62 -12.53
N TRP A 37 -7.84 -3.74 -11.88
CA TRP A 37 -8.55 -4.21 -10.70
C TRP A 37 -7.59 -4.33 -9.53
N LEU A 38 -8.08 -3.88 -8.38
CA LEU A 38 -7.53 -4.22 -7.08
C LEU A 38 -8.40 -5.31 -6.47
N LEU A 39 -7.79 -6.44 -6.14
CA LEU A 39 -8.48 -7.61 -5.62
C LEU A 39 -7.99 -7.94 -4.22
N ASP A 40 -8.84 -8.56 -3.40
CA ASP A 40 -8.42 -9.25 -2.18
C ASP A 40 -7.72 -10.60 -2.50
N GLU A 41 -7.27 -11.30 -1.46
CA GLU A 41 -6.60 -12.61 -1.58
C GLU A 41 -7.47 -13.73 -2.19
N HIS A 42 -8.79 -13.54 -2.25
CA HIS A 42 -9.76 -14.50 -2.79
C HIS A 42 -10.30 -14.10 -4.18
N GLY A 43 -9.82 -12.99 -4.75
CA GLY A 43 -10.30 -12.44 -6.03
C GLY A 43 -11.62 -11.67 -5.92
N GLY A 44 -12.00 -11.22 -4.72
CA GLY A 44 -13.03 -10.20 -4.53
C GLY A 44 -12.52 -8.84 -4.98
N VAL A 45 -13.34 -8.09 -5.73
CA VAL A 45 -12.98 -6.77 -6.25
C VAL A 45 -13.10 -5.73 -5.14
N LEU A 46 -11.97 -5.10 -4.79
CA LEU A 46 -11.89 -3.96 -3.87
C LEU A 46 -12.10 -2.65 -4.63
N GLU A 47 -11.42 -2.50 -5.77
CA GLU A 47 -11.51 -1.33 -6.65
C GLU A 47 -11.40 -1.79 -8.12
N ALA A 48 -12.08 -1.10 -9.03
CA ALA A 48 -11.96 -1.35 -10.45
C ALA A 48 -12.05 -0.05 -11.24
N ALA A 49 -11.13 0.14 -12.17
CA ALA A 49 -11.18 1.14 -13.23
C ALA A 49 -11.16 0.37 -14.54
N VAL A 50 -12.33 0.19 -15.16
CA VAL A 50 -12.48 -0.60 -16.40
C VAL A 50 -12.57 0.37 -17.56
N GLU A 51 -11.72 0.17 -18.56
CA GLU A 51 -11.66 1.01 -19.75
C GLU A 51 -11.66 0.16 -21.03
N GLY A 52 -12.38 0.64 -22.04
CA GLY A 52 -12.52 -0.03 -23.33
C GLY A 52 -13.13 -1.44 -23.25
N ASP A 53 -12.64 -2.33 -24.09
CA ASP A 53 -13.17 -3.70 -24.25
C ASP A 53 -12.48 -4.73 -23.34
N ALA A 54 -11.58 -4.29 -22.46
CA ALA A 54 -10.85 -5.16 -21.55
C ALA A 54 -11.63 -5.37 -20.24
N ASP A 55 -12.83 -5.93 -20.30
CA ASP A 55 -13.60 -6.27 -19.10
C ASP A 55 -13.45 -7.76 -18.75
N LEU A 56 -12.85 -8.04 -17.59
CA LEU A 56 -12.67 -9.40 -17.08
C LEU A 56 -13.86 -9.81 -16.23
N SER A 57 -14.38 -11.01 -16.51
CA SER A 57 -15.36 -11.63 -15.64
C SER A 57 -14.80 -11.90 -14.24
N ARG A 58 -15.69 -11.95 -13.24
CA ARG A 58 -15.31 -12.33 -11.86
C ARG A 58 -14.66 -13.72 -11.79
N SER A 59 -15.02 -14.64 -12.68
CA SER A 59 -14.38 -15.95 -12.77
C SER A 59 -12.92 -15.84 -13.22
N GLN A 60 -12.64 -15.04 -14.25
CA GLN A 60 -11.27 -14.81 -14.74
C GLN A 60 -10.40 -14.12 -13.68
N LEU A 61 -10.96 -13.14 -12.95
CA LEU A 61 -10.23 -12.48 -11.86
C LEU A 61 -9.83 -13.48 -10.75
N ARG A 62 -10.76 -14.36 -10.33
CA ARG A 62 -10.45 -15.41 -9.35
C ARG A 62 -9.44 -16.43 -9.88
N GLU A 63 -9.53 -16.78 -11.15
CA GLU A 63 -8.58 -17.68 -11.80
C GLU A 63 -7.16 -17.09 -11.82
N LEU A 64 -7.03 -15.79 -12.11
CA LEU A 64 -5.76 -15.06 -12.03
C LEU A 64 -5.19 -15.05 -10.62
N VAL A 65 -6.02 -14.80 -9.60
CA VAL A 65 -5.58 -14.83 -8.20
C VAL A 65 -5.12 -16.24 -7.81
N ALA A 66 -5.88 -17.27 -8.18
CA ALA A 66 -5.51 -18.66 -7.93
C ALA A 66 -4.22 -19.06 -8.67
N LEU A 67 -4.02 -18.59 -9.90
CA LEU A 67 -2.77 -18.79 -10.64
C LEU A 67 -1.58 -18.15 -9.90
N GLY A 68 -1.72 -16.90 -9.47
CA GLY A 68 -0.70 -16.19 -8.70
C GLY A 68 -0.31 -16.94 -7.43
N ALA A 69 -1.30 -17.43 -6.66
CA ALA A 69 -1.06 -18.20 -5.43
C ALA A 69 -0.31 -19.52 -5.70
N ARG A 70 -0.67 -20.25 -6.76
CA ARG A 70 0.06 -21.47 -7.16
C ARG A 70 1.51 -21.18 -7.56
N LEU A 71 1.74 -20.10 -8.31
CA LEU A 71 3.08 -19.72 -8.72
C LEU A 71 3.92 -19.28 -7.51
N GLU A 72 3.32 -18.57 -6.56
CA GLU A 72 3.97 -18.20 -5.30
C GLU A 72 4.38 -19.43 -4.48
N GLU A 73 3.52 -20.44 -4.37
CA GLU A 73 3.87 -21.71 -3.71
C GLU A 73 5.03 -22.44 -4.42
N VAL A 74 5.04 -22.45 -5.76
CA VAL A 74 6.09 -23.11 -6.55
C VAL A 74 7.43 -22.37 -6.47
N PHE A 75 7.43 -21.04 -6.49
CA PHE A 75 8.65 -20.22 -6.55
C PHE A 75 9.09 -19.65 -5.20
N GLY A 76 8.31 -19.85 -4.13
CA GLY A 76 8.65 -19.45 -2.76
C GLY A 76 8.45 -17.96 -2.46
N GLY A 77 7.66 -17.24 -3.25
CA GLY A 77 7.34 -15.84 -3.01
C GLY A 77 6.50 -15.19 -4.12
N PRO A 78 6.00 -13.96 -3.92
CA PRO A 78 5.08 -13.30 -4.83
C PRO A 78 5.63 -13.16 -6.25
N GLN A 79 4.76 -13.36 -7.24
CA GLN A 79 5.12 -13.32 -8.65
C GLN A 79 4.46 -12.14 -9.37
N ASP A 80 5.17 -11.63 -10.37
CA ASP A 80 4.67 -10.78 -11.45
C ASP A 80 4.41 -11.67 -12.67
N VAL A 81 3.14 -11.72 -13.08
CA VAL A 81 2.60 -12.70 -14.02
C VAL A 81 2.09 -12.00 -15.27
N GLU A 82 2.69 -12.32 -16.41
CA GLU A 82 2.15 -11.97 -17.72
C GLU A 82 1.22 -13.07 -18.19
N TRP A 83 0.03 -12.68 -18.63
CA TRP A 83 -1.05 -13.58 -18.98
C TRP A 83 -1.83 -13.04 -20.17
N ALA A 84 -2.54 -13.92 -20.86
CA ALA A 84 -3.50 -13.57 -21.92
C ALA A 84 -4.78 -14.38 -21.75
N VAL A 85 -5.88 -13.89 -22.33
CA VAL A 85 -7.09 -14.67 -22.54
C VAL A 85 -7.19 -14.96 -24.03
N VAL A 86 -7.12 -16.25 -24.39
CA VAL A 86 -7.22 -16.73 -25.78
C VAL A 86 -8.39 -17.70 -25.84
N ASP A 87 -9.36 -17.44 -26.72
CA ASP A 87 -10.59 -18.24 -26.84
C ASP A 87 -11.35 -18.44 -25.52
N GLY A 88 -11.26 -17.45 -24.62
CA GLY A 88 -11.88 -17.47 -23.30
C GLY A 88 -11.06 -18.18 -22.22
N GLU A 89 -9.94 -18.81 -22.58
CA GLU A 89 -9.05 -19.50 -21.65
C GLU A 89 -7.87 -18.63 -21.23
N LEU A 90 -7.49 -18.74 -19.95
CA LEU A 90 -6.38 -18.01 -19.38
C LEU A 90 -5.06 -18.74 -19.64
N VAL A 91 -4.11 -18.05 -20.27
CA VAL A 91 -2.79 -18.57 -20.62
C VAL A 91 -1.71 -17.81 -19.87
N LEU A 92 -0.84 -18.54 -19.15
CA LEU A 92 0.39 -18.00 -18.56
C LEU A 92 1.44 -17.79 -19.65
N LEU A 93 1.95 -16.56 -19.78
CA LEU A 93 3.00 -16.21 -20.73
C LEU A 93 4.38 -16.15 -20.06
N GLN A 94 4.47 -15.49 -18.91
CA GLN A 94 5.70 -15.31 -18.14
C GLN A 94 5.39 -15.22 -16.65
N SER A 95 6.31 -15.70 -15.81
CA SER A 95 6.31 -15.47 -14.36
C SER A 95 7.70 -15.03 -13.93
N ARG A 96 7.79 -13.98 -13.12
CA ARG A 96 9.05 -13.53 -12.51
C ARG A 96 8.83 -13.14 -11.04
N PRO A 97 9.84 -13.25 -10.17
CA PRO A 97 9.72 -12.79 -8.79
C PRO A 97 9.44 -11.28 -8.71
N VAL A 98 8.55 -10.87 -7.81
CA VAL A 98 8.38 -9.46 -7.46
C VAL A 98 9.62 -9.01 -6.67
N THR A 99 10.28 -7.94 -7.11
CA THR A 99 11.47 -7.39 -6.45
C THR A 99 11.17 -6.22 -5.49
N THR A 100 9.94 -5.72 -5.49
CA THR A 100 9.49 -4.72 -4.51
C THR A 100 9.52 -5.31 -3.10
N VAL A 101 9.94 -4.52 -2.11
CA VAL A 101 9.88 -4.92 -0.71
C VAL A 101 8.44 -5.19 -0.30
N VAL A 102 8.14 -6.43 0.11
CA VAL A 102 6.86 -6.81 0.68
C VAL A 102 6.78 -6.28 2.11
N ARG A 103 5.85 -5.35 2.37
CA ARG A 103 5.68 -4.66 3.65
C ARG A 103 4.62 -5.31 4.54
N GLY A 104 3.86 -6.26 4.00
CA GLY A 104 2.75 -6.93 4.72
C GLY A 104 1.47 -6.10 4.72
N VAL A 105 0.59 -6.36 5.69
CA VAL A 105 -0.65 -5.58 5.89
C VAL A 105 -0.37 -4.52 6.95
N PRO A 106 -0.59 -3.22 6.68
CA PRO A 106 -0.41 -2.18 7.69
C PRO A 106 -1.26 -2.48 8.92
N SER A 107 -0.63 -2.43 10.09
CA SER A 107 -1.29 -2.63 11.39
C SER A 107 -0.71 -1.65 12.40
N GLY A 108 -1.55 -1.11 13.29
CA GLY A 108 -1.14 -0.21 14.35
C GLY A 108 -1.65 1.23 14.16
N PRO A 109 -1.05 2.20 14.87
CA PRO A 109 -1.46 3.60 14.82
C PRO A 109 -1.39 4.19 13.40
N VAL A 110 -2.30 5.12 13.13
CA VAL A 110 -2.17 6.01 11.96
C VAL A 110 -1.25 7.17 12.33
N TYR A 111 -0.13 7.26 11.61
CA TYR A 111 0.80 8.37 11.72
C TYR A 111 0.60 9.38 10.59
N GLY A 112 0.65 10.66 10.93
CA GLY A 112 0.56 11.73 9.95
C GLY A 112 1.28 13.00 10.40
N PRO A 113 1.35 14.02 9.54
CA PRO A 113 2.11 15.23 9.84
C PRO A 113 1.45 16.08 10.95
N GLY A 114 0.14 15.98 11.12
CA GLY A 114 -0.63 16.61 12.21
C GLY A 114 -0.15 18.02 12.62
N PRO A 115 -0.03 18.33 13.92
CA PRO A 115 0.42 19.64 14.35
C PRO A 115 1.92 19.88 14.10
N VAL A 116 2.72 18.83 13.86
CA VAL A 116 4.16 19.00 13.56
C VAL A 116 4.40 19.49 12.14
N ALA A 117 3.41 19.44 11.25
CA ALA A 117 3.49 19.97 9.90
C ALA A 117 3.88 21.47 9.88
N GLU A 118 3.37 22.24 10.84
CA GLU A 118 3.67 23.67 10.97
C GLU A 118 5.10 23.93 11.45
N THR A 119 5.67 22.98 12.19
CA THR A 119 7.02 23.08 12.75
C THR A 119 8.08 22.55 11.77
N PHE A 120 7.78 21.43 11.11
CA PHE A 120 8.66 20.72 10.18
C PHE A 120 7.93 20.42 8.86
N PRO A 121 7.75 21.43 7.99
CA PRO A 121 7.03 21.24 6.73
C PRO A 121 7.80 20.36 5.73
N GLU A 122 9.13 20.32 5.85
CA GLU A 122 10.02 19.60 4.95
C GLU A 122 10.77 18.47 5.68
N PRO A 123 11.26 17.45 4.94
CA PRO A 123 12.10 16.41 5.52
C PRO A 123 13.34 17.00 6.20
N LEU A 124 13.60 16.54 7.42
CA LEU A 124 14.77 16.89 8.20
C LEU A 124 15.98 16.05 7.76
N SER A 125 17.15 16.68 7.80
CA SER A 125 18.42 15.95 7.76
C SER A 125 18.62 15.10 9.01
N THR A 126 19.54 14.13 8.97
CA THR A 126 19.84 13.26 10.12
C THR A 126 20.21 14.06 11.37
N LEU A 127 21.02 15.13 11.23
CA LEU A 127 21.41 15.96 12.37
C LEU A 127 20.24 16.76 12.94
N GLU A 128 19.33 17.25 12.09
CA GLU A 128 18.14 17.95 12.54
C GLU A 128 17.17 17.02 13.26
N VAL A 129 17.03 15.77 12.80
CA VAL A 129 16.26 14.74 13.51
C VAL A 129 16.81 14.54 14.92
N ASP A 130 18.11 14.31 15.06
CA ASP A 130 18.76 14.08 16.35
C ASP A 130 18.64 15.28 17.30
N LEU A 131 18.71 16.50 16.74
CA LEU A 131 18.65 17.73 17.53
C LEU A 131 17.23 18.09 17.97
N TRP A 132 16.23 17.90 17.10
CA TRP A 132 14.90 18.47 17.29
C TRP A 132 13.83 17.46 17.69
N VAL A 133 13.89 16.22 17.19
CA VAL A 133 12.79 15.25 17.39
C VAL A 133 12.76 14.69 18.82
N PRO A 134 13.88 14.27 19.44
CA PRO A 134 13.85 13.81 20.84
C PRO A 134 13.29 14.83 21.84
N PRO A 135 13.72 16.12 21.86
CA PRO A 135 13.16 17.09 22.78
C PRO A 135 11.70 17.42 22.47
N LEU A 136 11.30 17.50 21.20
CA LEU A 136 9.89 17.66 20.81
C LEU A 136 9.04 16.51 21.39
N ARG A 137 9.47 15.27 21.15
CA ARG A 137 8.76 14.07 21.61
C ARG A 137 8.59 14.09 23.12
N HIS A 138 9.67 14.38 23.85
CA HIS A 138 9.62 14.46 25.30
C HIS A 138 8.64 15.54 25.77
N GLY A 139 8.75 16.76 25.22
CA GLY A 139 7.85 17.87 25.58
C GLY A 139 6.37 17.57 25.27
N ALA A 140 6.08 16.95 24.13
CA ALA A 140 4.73 16.55 23.76
C ALA A 140 4.15 15.50 24.71
N ILE A 141 4.95 14.49 25.09
CA ILE A 141 4.53 13.47 26.07
C ILE A 141 4.25 14.12 27.43
N GLU A 142 5.12 15.00 27.92
CA GLU A 142 4.89 15.69 29.20
C GLU A 142 3.64 16.57 29.17
N ALA A 143 3.40 17.29 28.06
CA ALA A 143 2.20 18.11 27.91
C ALA A 143 0.91 17.27 27.95
N LEU A 144 0.89 16.11 27.28
CA LEU A 144 -0.25 15.17 27.31
C LEU A 144 -0.43 14.54 28.69
N ARG A 145 0.67 14.23 29.38
CA ARG A 145 0.64 13.74 30.76
C ARG A 145 0.02 14.76 31.72
N ILE A 146 0.44 16.02 31.63
CA ILE A 146 -0.06 17.11 32.48
C ILE A 146 -1.53 17.40 32.21
N SER A 147 -1.95 17.39 30.94
CA SER A 147 -3.34 17.65 30.57
C SER A 147 -4.29 16.52 31.00
N GLY A 148 -3.76 15.30 31.20
CA GLY A 148 -4.55 14.11 31.50
C GLY A 148 -5.43 13.65 30.33
N ALA A 149 -5.20 14.17 29.12
CA ALA A 149 -5.98 13.82 27.93
C ALA A 149 -5.74 12.37 27.47
N VAL A 150 -4.61 11.78 27.86
CA VAL A 150 -4.15 10.46 27.42
C VAL A 150 -3.67 9.67 28.64
N SER A 151 -3.96 8.36 28.69
CA SER A 151 -3.54 7.51 29.81
C SER A 151 -2.02 7.27 29.82
N GLU A 152 -1.41 7.14 31.01
CA GLU A 152 0.01 6.75 31.15
C GLU A 152 0.35 5.44 30.43
N ARG A 153 -0.60 4.49 30.43
CA ARG A 153 -0.45 3.24 29.70
C ARG A 153 -0.28 3.50 28.20
N THR A 154 -1.16 4.31 27.62
CA THR A 154 -1.11 4.66 26.19
C THR A 154 0.19 5.40 25.86
N LEU A 155 0.62 6.36 26.70
CA LEU A 155 1.87 7.09 26.51
C LEU A 155 3.12 6.19 26.61
N ALA A 156 3.04 5.08 27.36
CA ALA A 156 4.13 4.11 27.49
C ALA A 156 4.15 3.06 26.37
N GLU A 157 3.00 2.68 25.83
CA GLU A 157 2.86 1.61 24.82
C GLU A 157 2.95 2.11 23.38
N ARG A 158 2.69 3.41 23.13
CA ARG A 158 2.66 3.99 21.78
C ARG A 158 3.79 4.99 21.58
N GLU A 159 4.36 4.99 20.38
CA GLU A 159 5.35 5.98 19.99
C GLU A 159 4.64 7.24 19.48
N LEU A 160 4.62 8.31 20.27
CA LEU A 160 3.85 9.53 19.95
C LEU A 160 4.34 10.25 18.69
N VAL A 161 5.66 10.31 18.47
CA VAL A 161 6.30 11.03 17.37
C VAL A 161 7.26 10.07 16.70
N VAL A 162 7.15 9.86 15.39
CA VAL A 162 8.05 9.01 14.59
C VAL A 162 8.70 9.82 13.48
N VAL A 163 9.75 9.27 12.86
CA VAL A 163 10.37 9.85 11.67
C VAL A 163 10.41 8.80 10.57
N VAL A 164 9.86 9.14 9.40
CA VAL A 164 9.83 8.27 8.21
C VAL A 164 10.46 9.04 7.06
N ASP A 165 11.58 8.55 6.53
CA ASP A 165 12.32 9.20 5.44
C ASP A 165 12.58 10.71 5.68
N GLY A 166 12.94 11.06 6.91
CA GLY A 166 13.20 12.43 7.35
C GLY A 166 11.94 13.25 7.67
N ARG A 167 10.73 12.75 7.38
CA ARG A 167 9.46 13.42 7.73
C ARG A 167 9.05 13.06 9.16
N VAL A 168 8.82 14.09 9.97
CA VAL A 168 8.29 13.92 11.33
C VAL A 168 6.78 13.69 11.24
N ALA A 169 6.30 12.67 11.93
CA ALA A 169 4.87 12.35 12.01
C ALA A 169 4.47 12.06 13.45
N MET A 170 3.22 12.31 13.78
CA MET A 170 2.61 12.03 15.08
C MET A 170 1.50 11.00 14.98
N ASP A 171 1.28 10.27 16.06
CA ASP A 171 0.14 9.37 16.22
C ASP A 171 -1.17 10.19 16.22
N LEU A 172 -1.91 10.13 15.11
CA LEU A 172 -3.10 10.94 14.89
C LEU A 172 -4.26 10.58 15.81
N GLU A 173 -4.27 9.37 16.34
CA GLU A 173 -5.29 8.95 17.30
C GLU A 173 -5.03 9.60 18.65
N ILE A 174 -3.75 9.75 19.04
CA ILE A 174 -3.38 10.45 20.27
C ILE A 174 -3.58 11.97 20.13
N THR A 175 -3.31 12.55 18.97
CA THR A 175 -3.53 14.00 18.74
C THR A 175 -4.99 14.37 18.52
N GLY A 176 -5.89 13.39 18.39
CA GLY A 176 -7.32 13.61 18.15
C GLY A 176 -7.68 13.96 16.70
N GLU A 177 -6.74 13.77 15.76
CA GLU A 177 -6.89 14.09 14.34
C GLU A 177 -7.31 12.89 13.48
N ALA A 178 -7.29 11.68 14.01
CA ALA A 178 -7.64 10.45 13.28
C ALA A 178 -9.05 10.48 12.65
N SER A 179 -10.00 11.23 13.24
CA SER A 179 -11.37 11.35 12.70
C SER A 179 -11.47 12.22 11.43
N ALA A 180 -10.43 12.99 11.08
CA ALA A 180 -10.47 13.92 9.94
C ALA A 180 -9.88 13.34 8.65
N ALA A 181 -9.23 12.17 8.72
CA ALA A 181 -8.50 11.56 7.60
C ALA A 181 -9.32 10.55 6.77
N GLU A 182 -10.56 10.24 7.18
CA GLU A 182 -11.47 9.30 6.49
C GLU A 182 -12.56 10.01 5.64
N GLY A 183 -12.42 11.33 5.38
CA GLY A 183 -13.38 12.16 4.65
C GLY A 183 -13.02 12.41 3.18
#